data_AF-A0A1Y2FL96-F1
#
_entry.id   AF-A0A1Y2FL96-F1
#
_cell.length_a   1.000
_cell.length_b   1.000
_cell.length_c   1.000
_cell.angle_alpha   90.00
_cell.angle_beta   90.00
_cell.angle_gamma   90.00
#
_symmetry.space_group_name_H-M   'P 1'
#
loop_
_entity.id
_entity.type
_entity.pdbx_description
1 polymer ?
#
loop_
_entity_poly.entity_id
_entity_poly.type
_entity_poly.pdbx_seq_one_letter_code
_entity_poly.pdbx_strand_id
1 'polypeptide(L)'
;MKYIHKDIYTILLILIVFSLKIYSEKTTIQILMKQSEVPKNIDTKNFEENYNAVINSFLLEEYKNNTTINDIEVSFTFYKDNSEGTNNNGGSTYLNFIKDNIQAWTESKYDMAILDDRYLFNEESLIESIDIKEYFYTGMPTVNHFLNLSLYIDNKDIEHHSSDSLYHSHFKDDLYALPYEKDFDLLYFNSENGKSINITSPRRTPKITMIDFIMMINLKTYSIHLEILSFPILLKI
;
A
#
# COMPACT_ATOMS: atom_id res chain seq x y z
N MET A 1 -50.93 15.83 -44.99
CA MET A 1 -49.71 16.63 -44.72
C MET A 1 -49.14 16.50 -43.30
N LYS A 2 -49.92 16.13 -42.26
CA LYS A 2 -49.38 15.94 -40.89
C LYS A 2 -48.30 14.85 -40.73
N TYR A 3 -48.35 13.79 -41.54
CA TYR A 3 -47.41 12.66 -41.41
C TYR A 3 -46.02 12.94 -42.00
N ILE A 4 -45.95 13.71 -43.10
CA ILE A 4 -44.69 14.06 -43.77
C ILE A 4 -43.78 14.89 -42.85
N HIS A 5 -44.35 15.78 -42.03
CA HIS A 5 -43.56 16.55 -41.07
C HIS A 5 -42.92 15.67 -39.99
N LYS A 6 -43.63 14.65 -39.49
CA LYS A 6 -43.12 13.74 -38.46
C LYS A 6 -41.92 12.93 -38.96
N ASP A 7 -42.01 12.46 -40.21
CA ASP A 7 -40.95 11.67 -40.84
C ASP A 7 -39.69 12.54 -41.09
N ILE A 8 -39.89 13.79 -41.53
CA ILE A 8 -38.78 14.75 -41.69
C ILE A 8 -38.09 15.04 -40.35
N TYR A 9 -38.85 15.27 -39.27
CA TYR A 9 -38.26 15.48 -37.94
C TYR A 9 -37.47 14.27 -37.44
N THR A 10 -37.95 13.06 -37.72
CA THR A 10 -37.30 11.81 -37.31
C THR A 10 -35.99 11.61 -38.07
N ILE A 11 -35.99 11.84 -39.39
CA ILE A 11 -34.79 11.76 -40.23
C ILE A 11 -33.77 12.82 -39.81
N LEU A 12 -34.21 14.04 -39.51
CA LEU A 12 -33.35 15.12 -39.05
C LEU A 12 -32.71 14.79 -37.69
N LEU A 13 -33.47 14.23 -36.75
CA LEU A 13 -32.98 13.80 -35.45
C LEU A 13 -31.93 12.70 -35.60
N ILE A 14 -32.17 11.72 -36.47
CA ILE A 14 -31.21 10.65 -36.77
C ILE A 14 -29.92 11.23 -37.35
N LEU A 15 -30.01 12.14 -38.32
CA LEU A 15 -28.85 12.84 -38.89
C LEU A 15 -28.06 13.64 -37.85
N ILE A 16 -28.75 14.29 -36.91
CA ILE A 16 -28.11 15.01 -35.80
C ILE A 16 -27.37 14.03 -34.89
N VAL A 17 -28.00 12.92 -34.49
CA VAL A 17 -27.36 11.89 -33.65
C VAL A 17 -26.14 11.28 -34.34
N PHE A 18 -26.19 11.00 -35.65
CA PHE A 18 -25.06 10.46 -36.42
C PHE A 18 -23.95 11.48 -36.73
N SER A 19 -24.22 12.78 -36.62
CA SER A 19 -23.24 13.86 -36.82
C SER A 19 -22.57 14.32 -35.53
N LEU A 20 -23.06 13.86 -34.37
CA LEU A 20 -22.34 14.00 -33.12
C LEU A 20 -21.12 13.09 -33.17
N LYS A 21 -19.93 13.69 -33.30
CA LYS A 21 -18.69 12.99 -33.03
C LYS A 21 -18.67 12.63 -31.54
N ILE A 22 -18.79 11.34 -31.24
CA ILE A 22 -18.52 10.81 -29.91
C ILE A 22 -17.01 10.81 -29.77
N TYR A 23 -16.47 11.79 -29.06
CA TYR A 23 -15.10 11.71 -28.59
C TYR A 23 -15.10 10.68 -27.47
N SER A 24 -14.27 9.64 -27.60
CA SER A 24 -14.02 8.73 -26.48
C SER A 24 -13.41 9.58 -25.36
N GLU A 25 -14.12 9.68 -24.25
CA GLU A 25 -13.57 10.29 -23.05
C GLU A 25 -12.42 9.40 -22.56
N LYS A 26 -11.28 10.01 -22.20
CA LYS A 26 -10.18 9.24 -21.59
C LYS A 26 -10.71 8.59 -20.32
N THR A 27 -10.43 7.30 -20.16
CA THR A 27 -10.81 6.57 -18.97
C THR A 27 -9.74 6.78 -17.92
N THR A 28 -10.07 7.47 -16.82
CA THR A 28 -9.14 7.63 -15.70
C THR A 28 -9.42 6.57 -14.65
N ILE A 29 -8.42 5.75 -14.33
CA ILE A 29 -8.45 4.80 -13.23
C ILE A 29 -7.97 5.51 -11.96
N GLN A 30 -8.86 5.62 -10.99
CA GLN A 30 -8.64 6.31 -9.73
C GLN A 30 -8.07 5.34 -8.69
N ILE A 31 -6.83 5.58 -8.25
CA ILE A 31 -6.11 4.73 -7.30
C ILE A 31 -5.91 5.50 -6.00
N LEU A 32 -6.27 4.88 -4.88
CA LEU A 32 -6.02 5.42 -3.56
C LEU A 32 -4.85 4.72 -2.89
N MET A 33 -3.93 5.49 -2.32
CA MET A 33 -2.79 4.97 -1.57
C MET A 33 -2.53 5.80 -0.32
N LYS A 34 -2.03 5.16 0.74
CA LYS A 34 -1.47 5.88 1.88
C LYS A 34 -0.25 6.70 1.41
N GLN A 35 -0.15 7.96 1.84
CA GLN A 35 1.07 8.72 1.60
C GLN A 35 2.26 8.04 2.31
N SER A 36 3.34 7.78 1.57
CA SER A 36 4.59 7.27 2.16
C SER A 36 5.14 8.21 3.23
N GLU A 37 6.03 7.72 4.08
CA GLU A 37 6.73 8.55 5.08
C GLU A 37 7.72 9.49 4.39
N VAL A 38 7.20 10.56 3.80
CA VAL A 38 7.99 11.58 3.11
C VAL A 38 8.50 12.58 4.16
N PRO A 39 9.75 13.07 4.06
CA PRO A 39 10.24 14.14 4.93
C PRO A 39 9.27 15.32 4.94
N LYS A 40 8.99 15.89 6.12
CA LYS A 40 7.99 16.95 6.36
C LYS A 40 8.10 18.18 5.44
N ASN A 41 9.22 18.33 4.75
CA ASN A 41 9.57 19.51 3.94
C ASN A 41 9.16 19.37 2.48
N ILE A 42 8.58 18.24 2.06
CA ILE A 42 8.16 18.03 0.66
C ILE A 42 6.73 18.53 0.48
N ASP A 43 6.51 19.34 -0.55
CA ASP A 43 5.18 19.75 -0.98
C ASP A 43 4.40 18.52 -1.50
N THR A 44 3.44 18.09 -0.69
CA THR A 44 2.66 16.87 -0.94
C THR A 44 1.84 16.94 -2.21
N LYS A 45 1.35 18.14 -2.58
CA LYS A 45 0.56 18.32 -3.79
C LYS A 45 1.46 18.19 -5.03
N ASN A 46 2.60 18.86 -4.99
CA ASN A 46 3.59 18.76 -6.07
C ASN A 46 4.13 17.32 -6.19
N PHE A 47 4.30 16.60 -5.09
CA PHE A 47 4.65 15.18 -5.11
C PHE A 47 3.59 14.34 -5.84
N GLU A 48 2.31 14.48 -5.49
CA GLU A 48 1.21 13.77 -6.16
C GLU A 48 1.13 14.09 -7.66
N GLU A 49 1.22 15.37 -8.03
CA GLU A 49 1.21 15.81 -9.44
C GLU A 49 2.39 15.21 -10.23
N ASN A 50 3.59 15.22 -9.65
CA ASN A 50 4.78 14.65 -10.29
C ASN A 50 4.68 13.11 -10.40
N TYR A 51 4.17 12.44 -9.37
CA TYR A 51 3.99 10.99 -9.40
C TYR A 51 3.05 10.57 -10.52
N ASN A 52 1.90 11.25 -10.62
CA ASN A 52 0.92 11.02 -11.67
C ASN A 52 1.48 11.33 -13.06
N ALA A 53 2.26 12.40 -13.22
CA ALA A 53 2.90 12.71 -14.49
C ALA A 53 3.89 11.63 -14.92
N VAL A 54 4.73 11.14 -14.00
CA VAL A 54 5.74 10.12 -14.27
C VAL A 54 5.10 8.79 -14.65
N ILE A 55 4.12 8.31 -13.88
CA ILE A 55 3.51 7.00 -14.14
C ILE A 55 2.74 7.00 -15.47
N ASN A 56 2.00 8.06 -15.78
CA ASN A 56 1.29 8.15 -17.05
C ASN A 56 2.25 8.30 -18.24
N SER A 57 3.37 9.01 -18.06
CA SER A 57 4.40 9.08 -19.12
C SER A 57 5.00 7.71 -19.40
N PHE A 58 5.28 6.93 -18.35
CA PHE A 58 5.76 5.56 -18.48
C PHE A 58 4.73 4.66 -19.19
N LEU A 59 3.47 4.67 -18.78
CA LEU A 59 2.41 3.86 -19.39
C LEU A 59 2.19 4.20 -20.87
N LEU A 60 2.20 5.50 -21.21
CA LEU A 60 2.08 5.96 -22.59
C LEU A 60 3.26 5.50 -23.45
N GLU A 61 4.47 5.47 -22.90
CA GLU A 61 5.66 5.04 -23.64
C GLU A 61 5.70 3.52 -23.83
N GLU A 62 5.50 2.76 -22.76
CA GLU A 62 5.54 1.29 -22.74
C GLU A 62 4.46 0.69 -23.64
N TYR A 63 3.26 1.28 -23.60
CA TYR A 63 2.09 0.77 -24.31
C TYR A 63 1.68 1.59 -25.54
N LYS A 64 2.55 2.46 -26.08
CA LYS A 64 2.24 3.37 -27.22
C LYS A 64 1.59 2.70 -28.44
N ASN A 65 1.89 1.41 -28.67
CA ASN A 65 1.37 0.64 -29.81
C ASN A 65 0.06 -0.09 -29.49
N ASN A 66 -0.40 -0.05 -28.24
CA ASN A 66 -1.63 -0.67 -27.78
C ASN A 66 -2.77 0.36 -27.80
N THR A 67 -3.58 0.31 -28.85
CA THR A 67 -4.69 1.25 -29.05
C THR A 67 -5.76 1.18 -27.96
N THR A 68 -5.82 0.12 -27.16
CA THR A 68 -6.77 -0.03 -26.06
C THR A 68 -6.30 0.69 -24.80
N ILE A 69 -4.99 0.77 -24.56
CA ILE A 69 -4.40 1.36 -23.35
C ILE A 69 -4.13 2.86 -23.53
N ASN A 70 -3.92 3.33 -24.76
CA ASN A 70 -3.59 4.72 -25.04
C ASN A 70 -4.64 5.76 -24.59
N ASP A 71 -5.89 5.33 -24.37
CA ASP A 71 -6.98 6.17 -23.87
C ASP A 71 -7.21 6.03 -22.35
N ILE A 72 -6.32 5.31 -21.65
CA ILE A 72 -6.35 5.10 -20.21
C ILE A 72 -5.35 6.03 -19.53
N GLU A 73 -5.79 6.71 -18.48
CA GLU A 73 -4.94 7.48 -17.57
C GLU A 73 -5.07 6.88 -16.17
N VAL A 74 -4.01 6.94 -15.37
CA VAL A 74 -4.03 6.50 -13.98
C VAL A 74 -3.84 7.71 -13.08
N SER A 75 -4.66 7.83 -12.04
CA SER A 75 -4.61 8.94 -11.11
C SER A 75 -4.54 8.43 -9.68
N PHE A 76 -3.37 8.57 -9.09
CA PHE A 76 -3.10 8.29 -7.70
C PHE A 76 -3.51 9.48 -6.83
N THR A 77 -4.34 9.22 -5.83
CA THR A 77 -4.61 10.12 -4.70
C THR A 77 -3.88 9.60 -3.48
N PHE A 78 -3.10 10.48 -2.83
CA PHE A 78 -2.37 10.13 -1.63
C PHE A 78 -3.14 10.58 -0.40
N TYR A 79 -3.56 9.63 0.43
CA TYR A 79 -4.15 9.95 1.73
C TYR A 79 -3.06 10.55 2.63
N LYS A 80 -3.17 11.86 2.85
CA LYS A 80 -2.30 12.59 3.77
C LYS A 80 -2.76 12.33 5.19
N ASP A 81 -1.96 11.57 5.91
CA ASP A 81 -2.14 11.47 7.33
C ASP A 81 -1.74 12.78 8.01
N ASN A 82 -2.69 13.43 8.67
CA ASN A 82 -2.46 14.63 9.47
C ASN A 82 -2.13 14.29 10.93
N SER A 83 -2.14 13.00 11.31
CA SER A 83 -1.79 12.55 12.65
C SER A 83 -0.29 12.30 12.77
N GLU A 84 0.45 13.32 13.19
CA GLU A 84 1.80 13.11 13.71
C GLU A 84 1.76 11.96 14.73
N GLY A 85 2.66 10.99 14.59
CA GLY A 85 2.75 9.73 15.35
C GLY A 85 1.93 9.68 16.63
N THR A 86 0.97 8.75 16.67
CA THR A 86 -0.10 8.65 17.68
C THR A 86 -0.86 9.97 17.83
N ASN A 87 -2.13 9.99 17.40
CA ASN A 87 -3.07 11.00 17.88
C ASN A 87 -2.87 11.15 19.40
N ASN A 88 -2.99 12.37 19.96
CA ASN A 88 -2.81 12.65 21.40
C ASN A 88 -3.62 11.73 22.36
N ASN A 89 -4.47 10.86 21.82
CA ASN A 89 -5.25 9.81 22.48
C ASN A 89 -4.73 8.37 22.27
N GLY A 90 -3.54 8.15 21.69
CA GLY A 90 -2.92 6.82 21.51
C GLY A 90 -3.46 5.98 20.34
N GLY A 91 -4.21 6.57 19.39
CA GLY A 91 -4.76 5.85 18.24
C GLY A 91 -3.74 5.61 17.12
N SER A 92 -3.90 4.51 16.37
CA SER A 92 -3.08 4.19 15.21
C SER A 92 -3.42 5.09 14.02
N THR A 93 -2.43 5.83 13.51
CA THR A 93 -2.44 6.53 12.22
C THR A 93 -3.01 5.67 11.09
N TYR A 94 -2.60 4.41 11.04
CA TYR A 94 -3.02 3.50 9.98
C TYR A 94 -4.50 3.14 10.09
N LEU A 95 -5.05 3.06 11.31
CA LEU A 95 -6.49 2.87 11.49
C LEU A 95 -7.31 4.06 11.00
N ASN A 96 -6.80 5.30 11.14
CA ASN A 96 -7.47 6.47 10.56
C ASN A 96 -7.48 6.40 9.03
N PHE A 97 -6.36 6.00 8.41
CA PHE A 97 -6.30 5.72 6.98
C PHE A 97 -7.36 4.69 6.58
N ILE A 98 -7.43 3.53 7.26
CA ILE A 98 -8.43 2.51 6.93
C ILE A 98 -9.86 3.06 7.10
N LYS A 99 -10.17 3.66 8.26
CA LYS A 99 -11.48 4.22 8.56
C LYS A 99 -11.95 5.25 7.52
N ASP A 100 -11.10 6.22 7.23
CA ASP A 100 -11.47 7.34 6.36
C ASP A 100 -11.62 6.89 4.90
N ASN A 101 -11.00 5.77 4.53
CA ASN A 101 -10.99 5.28 3.17
C ASN A 101 -11.98 4.13 2.91
N ILE A 102 -12.43 3.40 3.94
CA ILE A 102 -13.52 2.42 3.77
C ILE A 102 -14.75 3.07 3.16
N GLN A 103 -15.14 4.25 3.65
CA GLN A 103 -16.25 4.99 3.06
C GLN A 103 -15.99 5.31 1.59
N ALA A 104 -14.79 5.80 1.25
CA ALA A 104 -14.42 6.13 -0.12
C ALA A 104 -14.41 4.90 -1.06
N TRP A 105 -14.06 3.70 -0.57
CA TRP A 105 -14.15 2.46 -1.35
C TRP A 105 -15.59 2.02 -1.52
N THR A 106 -16.38 2.00 -0.44
CA THR A 106 -17.79 1.59 -0.50
C THR A 106 -18.65 2.54 -1.34
N GLU A 107 -18.29 3.83 -1.41
CA GLU A 107 -18.95 4.82 -2.27
C GLU A 107 -18.42 4.81 -3.72
N SER A 108 -17.52 3.89 -4.08
CA SER A 108 -16.93 3.77 -5.42
C SER A 108 -16.26 5.06 -5.90
N LYS A 109 -15.65 5.82 -4.99
CA LYS A 109 -14.86 7.02 -5.33
C LYS A 109 -13.53 6.66 -6.02
N TYR A 110 -13.03 5.47 -5.74
CA TYR A 110 -11.78 4.92 -6.27
C TYR A 110 -12.05 3.55 -6.89
N ASP A 111 -11.41 3.29 -8.03
CA ASP A 111 -11.47 2.00 -8.72
C ASP A 111 -10.53 0.98 -8.09
N MET A 112 -9.41 1.46 -7.53
CA MET A 112 -8.39 0.63 -6.89
C MET A 112 -7.90 1.27 -5.58
N ALA A 113 -7.45 0.43 -4.66
CA ALA A 113 -6.83 0.83 -3.42
C ALA A 113 -5.58 -0.02 -3.13
N ILE A 114 -4.52 0.62 -2.65
CA ILE A 114 -3.31 -0.05 -2.18
C ILE A 114 -3.39 -0.18 -0.67
N LEU A 115 -3.47 -1.42 -0.19
CA LEU A 115 -3.81 -1.76 1.19
C LEU A 115 -2.82 -2.76 1.79
N ASP A 116 -2.74 -2.74 3.11
CA ASP A 116 -2.04 -3.75 3.89
C ASP A 116 -2.90 -5.02 3.95
N ASP A 117 -2.27 -6.15 3.70
CA ASP A 117 -2.90 -7.47 3.60
C ASP A 117 -3.60 -7.88 4.90
N ARG A 118 -3.13 -7.40 6.06
CA ARG A 118 -3.74 -7.67 7.38
C ARG A 118 -5.17 -7.16 7.52
N TYR A 119 -5.52 -6.11 6.79
CA TYR A 119 -6.87 -5.55 6.78
C TYR A 119 -7.74 -6.16 5.70
N LEU A 120 -7.14 -6.44 4.54
CA LEU A 120 -7.81 -7.10 3.44
C LEU A 120 -8.28 -8.49 3.90
N PHE A 121 -7.36 -9.34 4.34
CA PHE A 121 -7.61 -10.74 4.70
C PHE A 121 -7.81 -10.95 6.20
N ASN A 122 -8.56 -10.06 6.85
CA ASN A 122 -8.79 -10.16 8.29
C ASN A 122 -9.46 -11.49 8.69
N GLU A 123 -10.20 -12.11 7.77
CA GLU A 123 -10.87 -13.41 7.97
C GLU A 123 -9.90 -14.57 8.25
N GLU A 124 -8.62 -14.45 7.87
CA GLU A 124 -7.59 -15.46 8.13
C GLU A 124 -6.74 -15.13 9.37
N SER A 125 -7.02 -14.00 10.03
CA SER A 125 -6.27 -13.57 11.21
C SER A 125 -6.62 -14.42 12.45
N LEU A 126 -5.64 -14.64 13.32
CA LEU A 126 -5.87 -15.34 14.60
C LEU A 126 -6.77 -14.52 15.54
N ILE A 127 -6.74 -13.19 15.42
CA ILE A 127 -7.49 -12.24 16.25
C ILE A 127 -8.10 -11.21 15.31
N GLU A 128 -9.43 -11.26 15.19
CA GLU A 128 -10.20 -10.27 14.46
C GLU A 128 -10.10 -8.89 15.13
N SER A 129 -9.97 -7.83 14.34
CA SER A 129 -10.05 -6.46 14.87
C SER A 129 -11.50 -6.03 14.95
N ILE A 130 -11.91 -5.45 16.09
CA ILE A 130 -13.23 -4.84 16.25
C ILE A 130 -13.47 -3.72 15.21
N ASP A 131 -12.40 -3.06 14.78
CA ASP A 131 -12.43 -1.97 13.80
C ASP A 131 -12.95 -2.45 12.44
N ILE A 132 -12.62 -3.68 12.04
CA ILE A 132 -13.08 -4.22 10.74
C ILE A 132 -14.60 -4.29 10.71
N LYS A 133 -15.21 -4.86 11.76
CA LYS A 133 -16.66 -4.96 11.84
C LYS A 133 -17.32 -3.60 12.00
N GLU A 134 -16.70 -2.68 12.76
CA GLU A 134 -17.24 -1.33 12.96
C GLU A 134 -17.25 -0.51 11.67
N TYR A 135 -16.21 -0.62 10.84
CA TYR A 135 -16.06 0.23 9.65
C TYR A 135 -16.53 -0.43 8.36
N PHE A 136 -16.27 -1.73 8.14
CA PHE A 136 -16.78 -2.44 6.95
C PHE A 136 -18.21 -2.95 7.12
N TYR A 137 -18.77 -2.89 8.33
CA TYR A 137 -20.10 -3.41 8.68
C TYR A 137 -20.30 -4.90 8.33
N THR A 138 -19.20 -5.66 8.25
CA THR A 138 -19.21 -7.09 7.94
C THR A 138 -18.05 -7.80 8.65
N GLY A 139 -18.22 -9.10 8.91
CA GLY A 139 -17.14 -9.99 9.36
C GLY A 139 -16.38 -10.66 8.21
N MET A 140 -16.72 -10.36 6.96
CA MET A 140 -16.05 -10.89 5.78
C MET A 140 -15.76 -9.77 4.77
N PRO A 141 -14.87 -8.80 5.09
CA PRO A 141 -14.60 -7.67 4.21
C PRO A 141 -14.09 -8.08 2.82
N THR A 142 -13.21 -9.10 2.71
CA THR A 142 -12.60 -9.54 1.45
C THR A 142 -13.66 -9.84 0.40
N VAL A 143 -14.56 -10.77 0.71
CA VAL A 143 -15.55 -11.27 -0.27
C VAL A 143 -16.72 -10.32 -0.49
N ASN A 144 -16.99 -9.41 0.45
CA ASN A 144 -18.14 -8.51 0.36
C ASN A 144 -17.82 -7.18 -0.35
N HIS A 145 -16.56 -6.73 -0.27
CA HIS A 145 -16.17 -5.41 -0.77
C HIS A 145 -15.10 -5.44 -1.86
N PHE A 146 -14.39 -6.57 -2.05
CA PHE A 146 -13.33 -6.68 -3.06
C PHE A 146 -13.70 -7.62 -4.21
N LEU A 147 -13.20 -7.28 -5.39
CA LEU A 147 -13.42 -8.06 -6.61
C LEU A 147 -12.58 -9.35 -6.58
N ASN A 148 -13.20 -10.49 -6.86
CA ASN A 148 -12.46 -11.72 -7.13
C ASN A 148 -11.75 -11.60 -8.49
N LEU A 149 -10.43 -11.47 -8.45
CA LEU A 149 -9.55 -11.28 -9.60
C LEU A 149 -9.25 -12.60 -10.33
N SER A 150 -9.49 -13.77 -9.72
CA SER A 150 -9.31 -15.07 -10.39
C SER A 150 -10.14 -15.20 -11.67
N LEU A 151 -11.22 -14.43 -11.78
CA LEU A 151 -12.09 -14.40 -12.96
C LEU A 151 -11.50 -13.59 -14.13
N TYR A 152 -10.46 -12.78 -13.87
CA TYR A 152 -9.92 -11.79 -14.79
C TYR A 152 -8.43 -11.97 -15.06
N ILE A 153 -7.70 -12.62 -14.17
CA ILE A 153 -6.24 -12.75 -14.23
C ILE A 153 -5.87 -14.23 -14.27
N ASP A 154 -5.07 -14.62 -15.27
CA ASP A 154 -4.51 -15.96 -15.35
C ASP A 154 -3.30 -16.08 -14.40
N ASN A 155 -3.13 -17.23 -13.73
CA ASN A 155 -1.97 -17.48 -12.86
C ASN A 155 -0.60 -17.28 -13.54
N LYS A 156 -0.57 -17.41 -14.87
CA LYS A 156 0.61 -17.21 -15.72
C LYS A 156 1.08 -15.76 -15.71
N ASP A 157 0.13 -14.81 -15.61
CA ASP A 157 0.42 -13.38 -15.67
C ASP A 157 1.07 -12.89 -14.36
N ILE A 158 0.90 -13.65 -13.27
CA ILE A 158 1.40 -13.32 -11.93
C ILE A 158 2.55 -14.22 -11.47
N GLU A 159 3.03 -15.14 -12.32
CA GLU A 159 4.07 -16.13 -11.96
C GLU A 159 5.45 -15.50 -11.67
N HIS A 160 5.63 -14.24 -12.05
CA HIS A 160 6.85 -13.47 -11.80
C HIS A 160 6.97 -13.00 -10.33
N HIS A 161 5.88 -13.04 -9.56
CA HIS A 161 5.91 -12.77 -8.13
C HIS A 161 6.44 -13.96 -7.33
N SER A 162 7.04 -13.68 -6.17
CA SER A 162 7.45 -14.75 -5.25
C SER A 162 6.25 -15.50 -4.68
N SER A 163 6.40 -16.79 -4.40
CA SER A 163 5.36 -17.62 -3.78
C SER A 163 4.82 -17.00 -2.49
N ASP A 164 5.72 -16.43 -1.68
CA ASP A 164 5.37 -15.81 -0.41
C ASP A 164 4.49 -14.58 -0.66
N SER A 165 4.85 -13.71 -1.61
CA SER A 165 4.05 -12.53 -1.95
C SER A 165 2.65 -12.90 -2.49
N LEU A 166 2.57 -13.94 -3.32
CA LEU A 166 1.30 -14.40 -3.89
C LEU A 166 0.39 -15.06 -2.85
N TYR A 167 0.96 -15.73 -1.86
CA TYR A 167 0.19 -16.28 -0.73
C TYR A 167 -0.65 -15.18 -0.06
N HIS A 168 -0.05 -14.01 0.16
CA HIS A 168 -0.72 -12.83 0.73
C HIS A 168 -1.65 -12.09 -0.25
N SER A 169 -1.99 -12.68 -1.40
CA SER A 169 -2.91 -12.12 -2.39
C SER A 169 -4.18 -12.94 -2.57
N HIS A 170 -4.24 -14.11 -1.93
CA HIS A 170 -5.34 -15.04 -2.02
C HIS A 170 -6.14 -15.07 -0.72
N PHE A 171 -7.44 -15.26 -0.86
CA PHE A 171 -8.29 -15.73 0.23
C PHE A 171 -8.79 -17.11 -0.16
N LYS A 172 -8.39 -18.14 0.61
CA LYS A 172 -8.52 -19.55 0.18
C LYS A 172 -7.81 -19.77 -1.17
N ASP A 173 -8.54 -20.22 -2.19
CA ASP A 173 -8.00 -20.52 -3.51
C ASP A 173 -8.23 -19.38 -4.53
N ASP A 174 -8.84 -18.27 -4.10
CA ASP A 174 -9.22 -17.16 -4.98
C ASP A 174 -8.31 -15.93 -4.79
N LEU A 175 -7.91 -15.31 -5.90
CA LEU A 175 -7.11 -14.08 -5.95
C LEU A 175 -7.99 -12.86 -5.70
N TYR A 176 -7.65 -12.04 -4.71
CA TYR A 176 -8.40 -10.81 -4.37
C TYR A 176 -7.54 -9.54 -4.39
N ALA A 177 -6.21 -9.67 -4.45
CA ALA A 177 -5.30 -8.54 -4.59
C ALA A 177 -4.10 -8.91 -5.47
N LEU A 178 -3.30 -7.92 -5.82
CA LEU A 178 -2.01 -8.11 -6.47
C LEU A 178 -0.91 -7.56 -5.57
N PRO A 179 0.25 -8.25 -5.44
CA PRO A 179 1.36 -7.73 -4.66
C PRO A 179 1.89 -6.42 -5.26
N TYR A 180 1.86 -5.35 -4.46
CA TYR A 180 2.36 -4.04 -4.87
C TYR A 180 3.73 -3.71 -4.25
N GLU A 181 3.82 -3.81 -2.92
CA GLU A 181 5.03 -3.49 -2.16
C GLU A 181 5.24 -4.53 -1.05
N LYS A 182 6.52 -4.74 -0.68
CA LYS A 182 6.90 -5.51 0.50
C LYS A 182 7.80 -4.63 1.37
N ASP A 183 7.27 -4.20 2.51
CA ASP A 183 8.02 -3.48 3.53
C ASP A 183 8.62 -4.44 4.56
N PHE A 184 9.81 -4.13 5.07
CA PHE A 184 10.50 -4.91 6.08
C PHE A 184 11.51 -4.05 6.84
N ASP A 185 11.55 -4.25 8.16
CA ASP A 185 12.51 -3.58 9.02
C ASP A 185 13.94 -4.01 8.73
N LEU A 186 14.81 -3.03 8.51
CA LEU A 186 16.23 -3.23 8.25
C LEU A 186 17.09 -2.66 9.37
N LEU A 187 18.10 -3.44 9.77
CA LEU A 187 19.13 -2.99 10.69
C LEU A 187 20.33 -2.43 9.93
N TYR A 188 20.41 -1.10 9.85
CA TYR A 188 21.57 -0.41 9.30
C TYR A 188 22.70 -0.28 10.33
N PHE A 189 23.94 -0.46 9.89
CA PHE A 189 25.10 -0.35 10.77
C PHE A 189 26.29 0.33 10.10
N ASN A 190 27.13 0.99 10.91
CA ASN A 190 28.35 1.62 10.42
C ASN A 190 29.49 0.58 10.29
N SER A 191 29.98 0.37 9.07
CA SER A 191 31.07 -0.57 8.74
C SER A 191 32.44 -0.13 9.23
N GLU A 192 32.62 1.10 9.69
CA GLU A 192 33.85 1.61 10.32
C GLU A 192 33.83 1.41 11.84
N ASN A 193 32.66 1.18 12.42
CA ASN A 193 32.53 0.93 13.85
C ASN A 193 32.78 -0.56 14.14
N GLY A 194 33.96 -0.86 14.68
CA GLY A 194 34.34 -2.23 15.05
C GLY A 194 33.38 -2.92 16.02
N LYS A 195 32.56 -2.19 16.80
CA LYS A 195 31.49 -2.77 17.63
C LYS A 195 30.34 -3.27 16.77
N SER A 196 29.89 -2.44 15.82
CA SER A 196 28.81 -2.77 14.90
C SER A 196 29.15 -3.99 14.05
N ILE A 197 30.36 -4.01 13.46
CA ILE A 197 30.86 -5.15 12.66
C ILE A 197 30.85 -6.45 13.46
N ASN A 198 31.21 -6.41 14.75
CA ASN A 198 31.26 -7.62 15.58
C ASN A 198 29.87 -8.18 15.89
N ILE A 199 28.85 -7.32 15.93
CA ILE A 199 27.45 -7.70 16.17
C ILE A 199 26.82 -8.21 14.88
N THR A 200 27.14 -7.60 13.73
CA THR A 200 26.55 -7.92 12.43
C THR A 200 27.37 -8.90 11.59
N SER A 201 28.51 -9.41 12.09
CA SER A 201 29.38 -10.31 11.34
C SER A 201 28.68 -11.63 10.99
N PRO A 202 28.64 -12.03 9.70
CA PRO A 202 28.01 -13.28 9.27
C PRO A 202 28.63 -14.54 9.89
N ARG A 203 29.86 -14.44 10.43
CA ARG A 203 30.53 -15.54 11.15
C ARG A 203 29.89 -15.90 12.49
N ARG A 204 28.99 -15.07 13.03
CA ARG A 204 28.33 -15.35 14.32
C ARG A 204 26.89 -15.84 14.22
N THR A 205 26.13 -15.61 13.15
CA THR A 205 24.75 -16.16 13.06
C THR A 205 24.06 -15.85 11.73
N PRO A 206 23.41 -16.83 11.08
CA PRO A 206 22.53 -16.57 9.93
C PRO A 206 21.16 -16.00 10.31
N LYS A 207 20.78 -15.94 11.60
CA LYS A 207 19.52 -15.34 12.10
C LYS A 207 19.72 -14.76 13.50
N ILE A 208 19.92 -13.45 13.60
CA ILE A 208 19.91 -12.71 14.87
C ILE A 208 18.47 -12.22 15.09
N THR A 209 17.86 -12.56 16.23
CA THR A 209 16.56 -11.97 16.61
C THR A 209 16.78 -10.57 17.20
N MET A 210 15.73 -9.75 17.24
CA MET A 210 15.81 -8.45 17.91
C MET A 210 16.19 -8.59 19.40
N ILE A 211 15.80 -9.68 20.06
CA ILE A 211 16.18 -9.99 21.44
C ILE A 211 17.69 -10.23 21.54
N ASP A 212 18.24 -11.08 20.66
CA ASP A 212 19.68 -11.36 20.62
C ASP A 212 20.47 -10.06 20.41
N PHE A 213 20.01 -9.22 19.49
CA PHE A 213 20.60 -7.92 19.23
C PHE A 213 20.60 -7.00 20.47
N ILE A 214 19.47 -6.90 21.18
CA ILE A 214 19.34 -6.13 22.43
C ILE A 214 20.31 -6.67 23.49
N MET A 215 20.40 -8.00 23.65
CA MET A 215 21.32 -8.62 24.59
C MET A 215 22.78 -8.32 24.24
N MET A 216 23.15 -8.36 22.96
CA MET A 216 24.52 -8.06 22.50
C MET A 216 24.92 -6.60 22.74
N ILE A 217 23.97 -5.66 22.65
CA ILE A 217 24.20 -4.25 23.01
C ILE A 217 24.35 -4.11 24.53
N ASN A 218 23.46 -4.73 25.32
CA ASN A 218 23.39 -4.54 26.77
C ASN A 218 24.45 -5.30 27.58
N LEU A 219 24.95 -6.44 27.08
CA LEU A 219 25.94 -7.27 27.78
C LEU A 219 27.28 -6.55 28.03
N LYS A 220 27.59 -5.46 27.30
CA LYS A 220 28.80 -4.66 27.55
C LYS A 220 28.60 -3.46 28.47
N THR A 221 27.38 -2.99 28.67
CA THR A 221 27.10 -1.86 29.59
C THR A 221 27.28 -2.31 31.05
N TYR A 222 26.97 -3.57 31.36
CA TYR A 222 27.21 -4.16 32.69
C TYR A 222 28.69 -4.44 33.00
N SER A 223 29.53 -4.74 32.00
CA SER A 223 30.97 -4.93 32.21
C SER A 223 31.67 -3.64 32.62
N ILE A 224 31.20 -2.48 32.15
CA ILE A 224 31.74 -1.16 32.53
C ILE A 224 31.36 -0.80 33.97
N HIS A 225 30.20 -1.24 34.47
CA HIS A 225 29.81 -0.98 35.86
C HIS A 225 30.53 -1.87 36.89
N LEU A 226 30.97 -3.06 36.50
CA LEU A 226 31.76 -3.96 37.36
C LEU A 226 33.23 -3.52 37.49
N GLU A 227 33.82 -2.87 36.47
CA GLU A 227 35.18 -2.32 36.58
C GLU A 227 35.25 -1.04 37.44
N ILE A 228 34.15 -0.31 37.62
CA ILE A 228 34.09 0.88 38.48
C ILE A 228 33.93 0.52 39.97
N LEU A 229 33.49 -0.71 40.29
CA LEU A 229 33.35 -1.20 41.67
C LEU A 229 34.58 -1.93 42.22
N SER A 230 35.63 -2.11 41.42
CA SER A 230 36.92 -2.64 41.87
C SER A 230 37.89 -1.53 42.30
N PHE A 231 37.52 -0.75 43.31
CA PHE A 231 38.49 -0.01 44.14
C PHE A 231 38.74 -0.79 45.43
N PRO A 232 39.99 -0.92 45.89
CA PRO A 232 40.34 -1.85 46.97
C PRO A 232 39.84 -1.34 48.31
N ILE A 233 38.98 -2.10 48.98
CA ILE A 233 38.78 -1.98 50.42
C ILE A 233 40.04 -2.54 51.08
N LEU A 234 40.93 -1.64 51.48
CA LEU A 234 42.01 -1.90 52.44
C LEU A 234 41.38 -2.29 53.78
N LEU A 235 41.31 -3.59 54.05
CA LEU A 235 41.14 -4.10 55.41
C LEU A 235 42.52 -4.30 56.02
N LYS A 236 42.89 -3.35 56.89
CA LYS A 236 43.94 -3.55 57.91
C LYS A 236 43.41 -4.58 58.91
N ILE A 237 44.17 -5.67 59.09
CA ILE A 237 44.12 -6.51 60.30
C ILE A 237 44.92 -5.79 61.39
#